data_AF-G0QVZ4-F1
#
_entry.id   AF-G0QVZ4-F1
#
_cell.length_a   1.000
_cell.length_b   1.000
_cell.length_c   1.000
_cell.angle_alpha   90.00
_cell.angle_beta   90.00
_cell.angle_gamma   90.00
#
_symmetry.space_group_name_H-M   'P 1'
#
loop_
_entity.id
_entity.type
_entity.pdbx_description
1 polymer ?
#
loop_
_entity_poly.entity_id
_entity_poly.type
_entity_poly.pdbx_seq_one_letter_code
_entity_poly.pdbx_strand_id
1 'polypeptide(L)'
;MDLPPELTEITNTIKGQGNEDKQSEQATYYQDLGAGERREYSELSKHFLGVDPNINDKRQLQYAACHRTYLLVKDPIINQFVFPTKTVLDREVLNEAKALLFDKMSEQKFTVYYNNVIPNLCVVRKFYEHELTNPLNKNLLGVKTFYYYGAHLTGPSYINNEMYSEYIWTPKMELQQHVSNEYYDKFIDILLNY
;
A
#
# COMPACT_ATOMS: atom_id res chain seq x y z
N MET A 1 23.89 2.33 -1.26
CA MET A 1 22.62 1.60 -1.17
C MET A 1 22.25 1.30 -2.59
N ASP A 2 22.38 0.06 -3.00
CA ASP A 2 22.09 -0.33 -4.37
C ASP A 2 20.57 -0.48 -4.52
N LEU A 3 20.02 0.13 -5.56
CA LEU A 3 18.60 0.04 -5.88
C LEU A 3 18.29 -1.42 -6.28
N PRO A 4 17.16 -1.98 -5.83
CA PRO A 4 16.71 -3.30 -6.29
C PRO A 4 16.64 -3.34 -7.83
N PRO A 5 17.05 -4.46 -8.47
CA PRO A 5 17.03 -4.59 -9.93
C PRO A 5 15.63 -4.32 -10.53
N GLU A 6 14.57 -4.66 -9.79
CA GLU A 6 13.17 -4.44 -10.18
C GLU A 6 12.79 -2.95 -10.35
N LEU A 7 13.58 -2.03 -9.77
CA LEU A 7 13.38 -0.58 -9.89
C LEU A 7 14.31 0.09 -10.92
N THR A 8 15.26 -0.65 -11.48
CA THR A 8 16.28 -0.12 -12.39
C THR A 8 16.20 -0.73 -13.80
N GLU A 9 15.64 -1.93 -13.93
CA GLU A 9 15.44 -2.57 -15.22
C GLU A 9 14.15 -2.08 -15.89
N ILE A 10 14.29 -1.04 -16.71
CA ILE A 10 13.30 -0.76 -17.76
C ILE A 10 13.49 -1.87 -18.80
N THR A 11 12.59 -2.84 -18.84
CA THR A 11 12.55 -3.91 -19.85
C THR A 11 12.15 -3.35 -21.21
N ASN A 12 13.08 -2.63 -21.84
CA ASN A 12 13.03 -2.29 -23.27
C ASN A 12 13.56 -3.46 -24.09
N THR A 13 12.81 -4.55 -24.23
CA THR A 13 13.14 -5.61 -25.18
C THR A 13 12.32 -5.46 -26.45
N ILE A 14 12.74 -4.53 -27.31
CA ILE A 14 12.48 -4.61 -28.75
C ILE A 14 13.58 -5.47 -29.37
N LYS A 15 13.16 -6.64 -29.88
CA LYS A 15 13.83 -7.64 -30.74
C LYS A 15 14.53 -8.82 -30.07
N GLY A 16 13.93 -9.99 -30.32
CA GLY A 16 14.64 -11.10 -30.97
C GLY A 16 15.24 -12.15 -30.06
N GLN A 17 14.60 -13.31 -30.05
CA GLN A 17 15.15 -14.65 -29.73
C GLN A 17 15.55 -14.92 -28.27
N GLY A 18 14.67 -15.65 -27.59
CA GLY A 18 15.03 -16.80 -26.75
C GLY A 18 15.86 -16.54 -25.51
N ASN A 19 15.18 -16.22 -24.40
CA ASN A 19 15.30 -16.96 -23.13
C ASN A 19 14.20 -16.45 -22.19
N GLU A 20 13.36 -17.39 -21.76
CA GLU A 20 12.22 -17.15 -20.88
C GLU A 20 12.70 -17.01 -19.43
N ASP A 21 13.21 -15.85 -19.08
CA ASP A 21 13.12 -15.33 -17.70
C ASP A 21 11.92 -14.39 -17.60
N LYS A 22 10.77 -14.84 -18.11
CA LYS A 22 9.49 -14.25 -17.77
C LYS A 22 9.10 -14.87 -16.44
N GLN A 23 9.22 -14.11 -15.35
CA GLN A 23 8.17 -14.17 -14.33
C GLN A 23 6.88 -13.78 -15.06
N SER A 24 6.24 -14.76 -15.68
CA SER A 24 5.04 -14.56 -16.47
C SER A 24 3.99 -14.02 -15.51
N GLU A 25 3.52 -12.80 -15.77
CA GLU A 25 2.25 -12.33 -15.25
C GLU A 25 1.21 -13.36 -15.72
N GLN A 26 0.91 -14.35 -14.87
CA GLN A 26 -0.06 -15.38 -15.23
C GLN A 26 -1.41 -14.69 -15.40
N ALA A 27 -2.05 -14.93 -16.54
CA ALA A 27 -3.38 -14.42 -16.79
C ALA A 27 -4.34 -15.01 -15.76
N THR A 28 -5.05 -14.13 -15.06
CA THR A 28 -6.04 -14.48 -14.05
C THR A 28 -7.36 -14.89 -14.71
N TYR A 29 -7.63 -14.36 -15.91
CA TYR A 29 -8.83 -14.63 -16.70
C TYR A 29 -8.47 -14.96 -18.14
N TYR A 30 -9.19 -15.93 -18.70
CA TYR A 30 -9.09 -16.33 -20.10
C TYR A 30 -10.47 -16.19 -20.75
N GLN A 31 -10.52 -15.58 -21.92
CA GLN A 31 -11.69 -15.53 -22.77
C GLN A 31 -11.36 -16.12 -24.14
N ASP A 32 -11.95 -17.27 -24.46
CA ASP A 32 -11.84 -17.86 -25.79
C ASP A 32 -12.72 -17.06 -26.78
N LEU A 33 -12.12 -16.55 -27.85
CA LEU A 33 -12.82 -15.77 -28.89
C LEU A 33 -13.23 -16.61 -30.11
N GLY A 34 -12.81 -17.87 -30.15
CA GLY A 34 -12.93 -18.74 -31.33
C GLY A 34 -11.71 -18.65 -32.26
N ALA A 35 -11.66 -19.51 -33.28
CA ALA A 35 -10.56 -19.60 -34.26
C ALA A 35 -9.14 -19.83 -33.70
N GLY A 36 -9.03 -20.27 -32.43
CA GLY A 36 -7.74 -20.45 -31.75
C GLY A 36 -7.21 -19.21 -31.06
N GLU A 37 -7.95 -18.09 -31.08
CA GLU A 37 -7.59 -16.86 -30.37
C GLU A 37 -8.09 -16.88 -28.92
N ARG A 38 -7.22 -16.47 -28.00
CA ARG A 38 -7.49 -16.30 -26.57
C ARG A 38 -7.18 -14.87 -26.16
N ARG A 39 -8.11 -14.25 -25.43
CA ARG A 39 -7.82 -13.04 -24.65
C ARG A 39 -7.42 -13.44 -23.25
N GLU A 40 -6.35 -12.84 -22.80
CA GLU A 40 -5.78 -13.03 -21.47
C GLU A 40 -5.88 -11.71 -20.71
N TYR A 41 -6.35 -11.77 -19.48
CA TYR A 41 -6.43 -10.62 -18.59
C TYR A 41 -5.86 -11.00 -17.22
N SER A 42 -5.12 -10.07 -16.60
CA SER A 42 -4.50 -10.29 -15.31
C SER A 42 -4.80 -9.10 -14.40
N GLU A 43 -5.61 -9.34 -13.36
CA GLU A 43 -6.02 -8.31 -12.39
C GLU A 43 -4.87 -7.76 -11.55
N LEU A 44 -3.75 -8.49 -11.53
CA LEU A 44 -2.54 -8.13 -10.78
C LEU A 44 -1.42 -7.64 -11.71
N SER A 45 -1.67 -7.57 -13.02
CA SER A 45 -0.69 -7.04 -13.96
C SER A 45 -0.35 -5.59 -13.59
N LYS A 46 0.95 -5.30 -13.61
CA LYS A 46 1.46 -3.93 -13.53
C LYS A 46 1.85 -3.40 -14.89
N HIS A 47 1.91 -4.29 -15.89
CA HIS A 47 2.19 -3.92 -17.25
C HIS A 47 0.99 -3.15 -17.85
N PHE A 48 1.23 -1.97 -18.40
CA PHE A 48 0.18 -1.07 -18.87
C PHE A 48 -0.79 -1.68 -19.91
N LEU A 49 -0.37 -2.70 -20.68
CA LEU A 49 -1.24 -3.44 -21.61
C LEU A 49 -2.18 -4.45 -20.92
N GLY A 50 -1.84 -4.90 -19.71
CA GLY A 50 -2.60 -5.88 -18.94
C GLY A 50 -3.56 -5.26 -17.91
N VAL A 51 -3.55 -3.93 -17.79
CA VAL A 51 -4.38 -3.17 -16.84
C VAL A 51 -5.69 -2.76 -17.51
N ASP A 52 -6.83 -2.99 -16.85
CA ASP A 52 -8.10 -2.44 -17.31
C ASP A 52 -8.27 -0.99 -16.80
N PRO A 53 -8.39 0.00 -17.70
CA PRO A 53 -8.52 1.40 -17.32
C PRO A 53 -9.87 1.74 -16.63
N ASN A 54 -10.87 0.86 -16.69
CA ASN A 54 -12.22 1.13 -16.19
C ASN A 54 -12.55 0.43 -14.86
N ILE A 55 -11.53 -0.07 -14.14
CA ILE A 55 -11.72 -0.72 -12.84
C ILE A 55 -12.22 0.30 -11.80
N ASN A 56 -13.37 -0.02 -11.20
CA ASN A 56 -13.95 0.75 -10.11
C ASN A 56 -13.75 0.09 -8.73
N ASP A 57 -13.14 -1.09 -8.67
CA ASP A 57 -12.89 -1.80 -7.41
C ASP A 57 -11.69 -1.20 -6.68
N LYS A 58 -11.95 -0.42 -5.63
CA LYS A 58 -10.94 0.22 -4.78
C LYS A 58 -10.01 -0.78 -4.07
N ARG A 59 -10.32 -2.07 -4.03
CA ARG A 59 -9.44 -3.09 -3.44
C ARG A 59 -8.32 -3.52 -4.39
N GLN A 60 -8.51 -3.33 -5.69
CA GLN A 60 -7.53 -3.72 -6.70
C GLN A 60 -6.44 -2.65 -6.84
N LEU A 61 -5.20 -3.09 -7.07
CA LEU A 61 -4.06 -2.19 -7.26
C LEU A 61 -4.22 -1.32 -8.53
N GLN A 62 -4.92 -1.86 -9.53
CA GLN A 62 -5.21 -1.19 -10.80
C GLN A 62 -6.29 -0.10 -10.68
N TYR A 63 -6.93 0.04 -9.51
CA TYR A 63 -7.89 1.11 -9.27
C TYR A 63 -7.25 2.48 -9.53
N ALA A 64 -7.90 3.28 -10.37
CA ALA A 64 -7.41 4.59 -10.79
C ALA A 64 -5.99 4.55 -11.38
N ALA A 65 -5.71 3.63 -12.31
CA ALA A 65 -4.40 3.41 -12.94
C ALA A 65 -3.71 4.66 -13.53
N CYS A 66 -4.46 5.74 -13.82
CA CYS A 66 -3.92 7.02 -14.28
C CYS A 66 -3.31 7.88 -13.16
N HIS A 67 -3.46 7.48 -11.90
CA HIS A 67 -3.04 8.24 -10.73
C HIS A 67 -2.26 7.37 -9.77
N ARG A 68 -1.34 7.98 -9.02
CA ARG A 68 -0.80 7.35 -7.83
C ARG A 68 -1.88 7.14 -6.77
N THR A 69 -2.02 5.90 -6.32
CA THR A 69 -2.90 5.51 -5.22
C THR A 69 -2.13 5.18 -3.94
N TYR A 70 -2.83 5.28 -2.82
CA TYR A 70 -2.33 5.06 -1.48
C TYR A 70 -3.19 4.05 -0.75
N LEU A 71 -2.55 3.12 -0.04
CA LEU A 71 -3.22 2.11 0.76
C LEU A 71 -3.72 2.74 2.07
N LEU A 72 -5.03 2.67 2.28
CA LEU A 72 -5.68 2.91 3.57
C LEU A 72 -6.26 1.62 4.12
N VAL A 73 -6.22 1.49 5.44
CA VAL A 73 -6.80 0.38 6.18
C VAL A 73 -7.84 0.89 7.16
N LYS A 74 -8.89 0.11 7.38
CA LYS A 74 -9.96 0.45 8.31
C LYS A 74 -9.62 -0.08 9.69
N ASP A 75 -9.38 0.83 10.61
CA ASP A 75 -9.09 0.48 12.00
C ASP A 75 -10.37 -0.07 12.67
N PRO A 76 -10.31 -1.28 13.27
CA PRO A 76 -11.49 -1.92 13.85
C PRO A 76 -12.03 -1.21 15.11
N ILE A 77 -11.21 -0.42 15.80
CA ILE A 77 -11.58 0.26 17.04
C ILE A 77 -12.30 1.57 16.73
N ILE A 78 -11.73 2.40 15.85
CA ILE A 78 -12.31 3.71 15.51
C ILE A 78 -13.24 3.67 14.30
N ASN A 79 -13.27 2.56 13.55
CA ASN A 79 -14.08 2.36 12.35
C ASN A 79 -13.86 3.44 11.27
N GLN A 80 -12.62 3.91 11.14
CA GLN A 80 -12.21 4.93 10.16
C GLN A 80 -11.02 4.42 9.33
N PHE A 81 -10.92 4.90 8.09
CA PHE A 81 -9.75 4.62 7.26
C PHE A 81 -8.57 5.47 7.73
N VAL A 82 -7.43 4.83 7.88
CA VAL A 82 -6.17 5.44 8.33
C VAL A 82 -5.00 4.80 7.57
N PHE A 83 -3.86 5.46 7.58
CA PHE A 83 -2.62 4.77 7.24
C PHE A 83 -2.25 3.77 8.36
N PRO A 84 -1.69 2.60 8.02
CA PRO A 84 -1.37 1.57 9.00
C PRO A 84 -0.34 2.08 10.00
N THR A 85 -0.55 1.77 11.28
CA THR A 85 0.34 2.17 12.38
C THR A 85 0.46 1.07 13.42
N LYS A 86 1.58 1.05 14.15
CA LYS A 86 1.72 0.28 15.40
C LYS A 86 2.33 1.16 16.48
N THR A 87 2.07 0.79 17.72
CA THR A 87 2.83 1.29 18.87
C THR A 87 4.26 0.73 18.84
N VAL A 88 5.20 1.50 19.36
CA VAL A 88 6.62 1.13 19.44
C VAL A 88 6.99 1.03 20.91
N LEU A 89 7.63 -0.06 21.30
CA LEU A 89 8.12 -0.26 22.66
C LEU A 89 9.47 0.43 22.87
N ASP A 90 9.82 0.74 24.12
CA ASP A 90 11.01 1.53 24.50
C ASP A 90 12.35 1.04 23.93
N ARG A 91 12.45 -0.24 23.54
CA ARG A 91 13.66 -0.87 22.99
C ARG A 91 13.57 -1.21 21.51
N GLU A 92 12.44 -0.97 20.86
CA GLU A 92 12.27 -1.20 19.42
C GLU A 92 12.79 0.00 18.63
N VAL A 93 13.54 -0.26 17.56
CA VAL A 93 13.92 0.78 16.60
C VAL A 93 12.78 1.01 15.62
N LEU A 94 12.54 2.27 15.20
CA LEU A 94 11.43 2.60 14.30
C LEU A 94 11.42 1.79 12.99
N ASN A 95 12.60 1.50 12.42
CA ASN A 95 12.70 0.71 11.20
C ASN A 95 12.36 -0.77 11.41
N GLU A 96 12.72 -1.34 12.56
CA GLU A 96 12.31 -2.70 12.94
C GLU A 96 10.79 -2.74 13.16
N ALA A 97 10.26 -1.75 13.87
CA ALA A 97 8.82 -1.62 14.06
C ALA A 97 8.07 -1.52 12.73
N LYS A 98 8.55 -0.70 11.78
CA LYS A 98 7.99 -0.59 10.43
C LYS A 98 7.95 -1.94 9.71
N ALA A 99 9.05 -2.70 9.72
CA ALA A 99 9.12 -4.02 9.11
C ALA A 99 8.12 -5.00 9.77
N LEU A 100 8.11 -5.06 11.11
CA LEU A 100 7.20 -5.91 11.87
C LEU A 100 5.71 -5.59 11.63
N LEU A 101 5.36 -4.30 11.52
CA LEU A 101 4.00 -3.89 11.16
C LEU A 101 3.63 -4.43 9.78
N PHE A 102 4.51 -4.25 8.80
CA PHE A 102 4.25 -4.67 7.44
C PHE A 102 4.16 -6.19 7.32
N ASP A 103 5.07 -6.95 7.94
CA ASP A 103 5.05 -8.41 7.93
C ASP A 103 3.75 -8.95 8.53
N LYS A 104 3.32 -8.39 9.66
CA LYS A 104 2.09 -8.82 10.32
C LYS A 104 0.83 -8.45 9.52
N MET A 105 0.83 -7.28 8.90
CA MET A 105 -0.29 -6.78 8.11
C MET A 105 -0.42 -7.49 6.76
N SER A 106 0.69 -7.74 6.07
CA SER A 106 0.70 -8.31 4.71
C SER A 106 0.79 -9.83 4.69
N GLU A 107 1.21 -10.46 5.79
CA GLU A 107 1.55 -11.89 5.85
C GLU A 107 2.52 -12.32 4.74
N GLN A 108 3.43 -11.41 4.33
CA GLN A 108 4.39 -11.64 3.26
C GLN A 108 3.75 -11.94 1.88
N LYS A 109 2.46 -11.66 1.69
CA LYS A 109 1.76 -11.89 0.43
C LYS A 109 2.06 -10.84 -0.64
N PHE A 110 2.60 -9.70 -0.25
CA PHE A 110 3.16 -8.72 -1.18
C PHE A 110 4.39 -8.04 -0.59
N THR A 111 5.19 -7.48 -1.48
CA THR A 111 6.47 -6.86 -1.13
C THR A 111 6.40 -5.35 -1.32
N VAL A 112 7.12 -4.64 -0.44
CA VAL A 112 7.22 -3.18 -0.47
C VAL A 112 8.69 -2.79 -0.37
N TYR A 113 9.09 -1.84 -1.20
CA TYR A 113 10.38 -1.18 -1.11
C TYR A 113 10.26 0.11 -0.29
N TYR A 114 11.16 0.29 0.68
CA TYR A 114 11.24 1.49 1.49
C TYR A 114 12.44 2.33 1.07
N ASN A 115 12.21 3.43 0.37
CA ASN A 115 13.29 4.32 -0.10
C ASN A 115 14.04 4.99 1.05
N ASN A 116 13.35 5.22 2.19
CA ASN A 116 13.86 6.03 3.28
C ASN A 116 13.97 5.23 4.59
N VAL A 117 15.11 5.44 5.26
CA VAL A 117 15.37 4.98 6.63
C VAL A 117 14.86 5.99 7.67
N ILE A 118 14.58 7.22 7.24
CA ILE A 118 14.11 8.35 8.06
C ILE A 118 12.61 8.59 7.76
N PRO A 119 11.79 8.94 8.77
CA PRO A 119 10.38 9.28 8.54
C PRO A 119 10.19 10.44 7.55
N ASN A 120 9.16 10.35 6.73
CA ASN A 120 8.73 11.41 5.81
C ASN A 120 7.79 12.41 6.46
N LEU A 121 7.02 11.98 7.46
CA LEU A 121 6.07 12.81 8.18
C LEU A 121 6.03 12.43 9.66
N CYS A 122 5.86 13.44 10.50
CA CYS A 122 5.56 13.27 11.91
C CYS A 122 4.23 13.98 12.21
N VAL A 123 3.24 13.22 12.68
CA VAL A 123 1.94 13.77 13.12
C VAL A 123 1.86 13.66 14.64
N VAL A 124 1.38 14.71 15.29
CA VAL A 124 1.11 14.72 16.72
C VAL A 124 -0.39 14.90 16.92
N ARG A 125 -0.98 14.06 17.78
CA ARG A 125 -2.38 14.14 18.18
C ARG A 125 -2.54 13.89 19.67
N LYS A 126 -3.68 14.29 20.22
CA LYS A 126 -4.10 13.85 21.57
C LYS A 126 -4.54 12.38 21.51
N PHE A 127 -4.58 11.74 22.68
CA PHE A 127 -5.17 10.41 22.81
C PHE A 127 -6.65 10.43 22.47
N TYR A 128 -7.12 9.34 21.86
CA TYR A 128 -8.54 9.02 21.80
C TYR A 128 -9.03 8.55 23.16
N GLU A 129 -10.34 8.65 23.40
CA GLU A 129 -10.95 8.29 24.68
C GLU A 129 -10.65 6.84 25.08
N HIS A 130 -10.65 5.90 24.14
CA HIS A 130 -10.32 4.50 24.41
C HIS A 130 -8.85 4.31 24.81
N GLU A 131 -7.92 5.11 24.29
CA GLU A 131 -6.49 5.03 24.61
C GLU A 131 -6.19 5.55 26.02
N LEU A 132 -6.99 6.50 26.53
CA LEU A 132 -6.82 7.06 27.87
C LEU A 132 -7.07 6.04 28.98
N THR A 133 -7.82 4.98 28.70
CA THR A 133 -8.09 3.91 29.66
C THR A 133 -6.89 3.00 29.90
N ASN A 134 -5.90 3.01 29.00
CA ASN A 134 -4.72 2.16 29.11
C ASN A 134 -3.77 2.73 30.18
N PRO A 135 -3.43 1.95 31.24
CA PRO A 135 -2.53 2.43 32.30
C PRO A 135 -1.14 2.84 31.80
N LEU A 136 -0.68 2.27 30.68
CA LEU A 136 0.59 2.63 30.05
C LEU A 136 0.59 4.07 29.51
N ASN A 137 -0.58 4.63 29.21
CA ASN A 137 -0.74 5.97 28.65
C ASN A 137 -0.92 7.06 29.73
N LYS A 138 -1.05 6.68 31.02
CA LYS A 138 -1.44 7.61 32.10
C LYS A 138 -0.52 8.83 32.26
N ASN A 139 0.77 8.67 31.96
CA ASN A 139 1.78 9.72 32.10
C ASN A 139 2.19 10.35 30.75
N LEU A 140 1.45 10.03 29.68
CA LEU A 140 1.70 10.54 28.34
C LEU A 140 0.67 11.63 28.00
N LEU A 141 1.04 12.58 27.14
CA LEU A 141 0.17 13.69 26.75
C LEU A 141 -0.57 13.46 25.43
N GLY A 142 -0.15 12.46 24.66
CA GLY A 142 -0.70 12.15 23.35
C GLY A 142 0.17 11.19 22.57
N VAL A 143 -0.11 11.13 21.27
CA VAL A 143 0.54 10.20 20.33
C VAL A 143 1.31 10.98 19.29
N LYS A 144 2.55 10.56 19.05
CA LYS A 144 3.36 11.02 17.92
C LYS A 144 3.56 9.85 16.97
N THR A 145 3.14 10.03 15.72
CA THR A 145 3.21 9.00 14.68
C THR A 145 4.21 9.40 13.61
N PHE A 146 5.16 8.50 13.32
CA PHE A 146 6.16 8.67 12.28
C PHE A 146 5.79 7.81 11.06
N TYR A 147 5.57 8.44 9.92
CA TYR A 147 5.20 7.77 8.67
C TYR A 147 6.39 7.66 7.72
N TYR A 148 6.42 6.58 6.96
CA TYR A 148 7.43 6.27 5.95
C TYR A 148 6.74 5.96 4.64
N TYR A 149 7.33 6.39 3.51
CA TYR A 149 6.89 5.91 2.21
C TYR A 149 7.36 4.48 1.94
N GLY A 150 6.44 3.66 1.47
CA GLY A 150 6.71 2.36 0.88
C GLY A 150 6.12 2.31 -0.54
N ALA A 151 6.87 1.77 -1.48
CA ALA A 151 6.42 1.50 -2.85
C ALA A 151 6.11 0.01 -3.01
N HIS A 152 4.89 -0.33 -3.46
CA HIS A 152 4.53 -1.72 -3.76
C HIS A 152 5.37 -2.25 -4.92
N LEU A 153 6.01 -3.42 -4.75
CA LEU A 153 6.86 -4.06 -5.77
C LEU A 153 6.17 -5.23 -6.44
N THR A 154 5.85 -6.29 -5.71
CA THR A 154 5.27 -7.53 -6.27
C THR A 154 4.21 -8.12 -5.33
N GLY A 155 3.38 -9.01 -5.88
CA GLY A 155 2.38 -9.76 -5.12
C GLY A 155 1.00 -9.08 -5.02
N PRO A 156 -0.06 -9.86 -4.77
CA PRO A 156 -1.42 -9.35 -4.62
C PRO A 156 -1.56 -8.47 -3.37
N SER A 157 -2.36 -7.41 -3.47
CA SER A 157 -2.77 -6.68 -2.27
C SER A 157 -3.50 -7.64 -1.33
N TYR A 158 -2.99 -7.75 -0.11
CA TYR A 158 -3.60 -8.55 0.94
C TYR A 158 -3.35 -7.88 2.28
N ILE A 159 -4.39 -7.78 3.10
CA ILE A 159 -4.29 -7.26 4.47
C ILE A 159 -4.89 -8.31 5.40
N ASN A 160 -4.20 -8.60 6.48
CA ASN A 160 -4.65 -9.51 7.52
C ASN A 160 -5.93 -8.96 8.17
N ASN A 161 -7.04 -9.69 7.97
CA ASN A 161 -8.36 -9.31 8.45
C ASN A 161 -8.50 -9.34 9.99
N GLU A 162 -7.57 -9.97 10.70
CA GLU A 162 -7.49 -9.92 12.17
C GLU A 162 -6.95 -8.57 12.66
N MET A 163 -6.17 -7.86 11.84
CA MET A 163 -5.61 -6.56 12.18
C MET A 163 -6.50 -5.40 11.72
N TYR A 164 -7.01 -5.48 10.49
CA TYR A 164 -7.81 -4.43 9.87
C TYR A 164 -9.01 -5.06 9.19
N SER A 165 -10.19 -4.45 9.36
CA SER A 165 -11.45 -5.04 8.86
C SER A 165 -11.59 -4.92 7.34
N GLU A 166 -11.05 -3.86 6.76
CA GLU A 166 -11.13 -3.54 5.34
C GLU A 166 -9.88 -2.76 4.90
N TYR A 167 -9.60 -2.74 3.60
CA TYR A 167 -8.58 -1.88 2.99
C TYR A 167 -9.02 -1.38 1.62
N ILE A 168 -8.46 -0.24 1.22
CA ILE A 168 -8.69 0.38 -0.09
C ILE A 168 -7.40 1.03 -0.60
N TRP A 169 -7.28 1.10 -1.91
CA TRP A 169 -6.38 2.00 -2.62
C TRP A 169 -7.16 3.26 -3.00
N THR A 170 -6.59 4.43 -2.75
CA THR A 170 -7.26 5.70 -3.09
C THR A 170 -6.27 6.74 -3.62
N PRO A 171 -6.59 7.46 -4.70
CA PRO A 171 -5.75 8.56 -5.16
C PRO A 171 -5.84 9.75 -4.20
N LYS A 172 -4.82 10.62 -4.23
CA LYS A 172 -4.76 11.84 -3.40
C LYS A 172 -6.05 12.65 -3.45
N MET A 173 -6.65 12.80 -4.64
CA MET A 173 -7.86 13.61 -4.87
C MET A 173 -9.12 13.05 -4.18
N GLU A 174 -9.17 11.75 -3.92
CA GLU A 174 -10.31 11.09 -3.28
C GLU A 174 -10.10 10.86 -1.78
N LEU A 175 -8.90 11.12 -1.26
CA LEU A 175 -8.54 10.84 0.13
C LEU A 175 -9.53 11.45 1.14
N GLN A 176 -9.98 12.69 0.90
CA GLN A 176 -10.95 13.40 1.74
C GLN A 176 -12.31 12.69 1.88
N GLN A 177 -12.65 11.77 0.97
CA GLN A 177 -13.90 11.01 1.04
C GLN A 177 -13.83 9.86 2.06
N HIS A 178 -12.61 9.48 2.48
CA HIS A 178 -12.36 8.28 3.27
C HIS A 178 -11.85 8.56 4.67
N VAL A 179 -11.21 9.72 4.88
CA VAL A 179 -10.59 10.11 6.16
C VAL A 179 -11.23 11.39 6.69
N SER A 180 -11.04 11.68 7.99
CA SER A 180 -11.52 12.94 8.56
C SER A 180 -10.77 14.14 7.96
N ASN A 181 -11.40 15.31 7.91
CA ASN A 181 -10.77 16.53 7.41
C ASN A 181 -9.47 16.86 8.18
N GLU A 182 -9.49 16.72 9.52
CA GLU A 182 -8.30 16.96 10.34
C GLU A 182 -7.14 16.02 9.96
N TYR A 183 -7.45 14.75 9.64
CA TYR A 183 -6.45 13.78 9.21
C TYR A 183 -5.96 14.13 7.80
N TYR A 184 -6.87 14.39 6.86
CA TYR A 184 -6.57 14.79 5.49
C TYR A 184 -5.58 15.95 5.42
N ASP A 185 -5.81 17.00 6.21
CA ASP A 185 -4.96 18.20 6.27
C ASP A 185 -3.51 17.89 6.68
N LYS A 186 -3.23 16.77 7.36
CA LYS A 186 -1.87 16.37 7.73
C LYS A 186 -1.08 15.75 6.58
N PHE A 187 -1.76 15.16 5.60
CA PHE A 187 -1.12 14.39 4.53
C PHE A 187 -1.18 15.08 3.17
N ILE A 188 -2.14 15.97 2.95
CA ILE A 188 -2.39 16.49 1.61
C ILE A 188 -1.18 17.18 0.98
N ASP A 189 -0.36 17.88 1.75
CA ASP A 189 0.79 18.60 1.23
C ASP A 189 1.97 17.69 0.86
N ILE A 190 2.04 16.49 1.46
CA ILE A 190 3.14 15.56 1.24
C ILE A 190 2.82 14.48 0.20
N LEU A 191 1.54 14.16 -0.01
CA LEU A 191 1.13 13.16 -1.00
C LEU A 191 1.28 13.72 -2.43
N LEU A 192 1.64 12.85 -3.36
CA LEU A 192 1.92 13.16 -4.76
C LEU A 192 0.71 12.76 -5.62
N ASN A 193 0.47 13.47 -6.73
CA ASN A 193 -0.70 13.29 -7.60
C ASN A 193 -0.37 13.07 -9.08
N TYR A 194 0.90 12.81 -9.40
CA TYR A 194 1.31 12.58 -10.79
C TYR A 194 1.08 11.14 -11.23
#